data_AF-A0ABD5W1P6-F1
#
_entry.id   AF-A0ABD5W1P6-F1
#
_cell.length_a   1.000
_cell.length_b   1.000
_cell.length_c   1.000
_cell.angle_alpha   90.00
_cell.angle_beta   90.00
_cell.angle_gamma   90.00
#
_symmetry.space_group_name_H-M   'P 1'
#
loop_
_entity.id
_entity.type
_entity.pdbx_description
1 polymer ?
#
loop_
_entity_poly.entity_id
_entity_poly.type
_entity_poly.pdbx_seq_one_letter_code
_entity_poly.pdbx_strand_id
1 'polypeptide(L)'
;MELRGERECQSCGTKWSYYETGEITCPACGSIRSVGLDEPTAHTAGAAELDLTDIRNEVGDVSIETLADDAAEAARTYLRSVGFVDAGELQPLSDTVLAASELRRVGATLGRVMRVDEDEELYLLELLRLADQNDRPAPDEVLETLAPERGLGVAAAVDIYLRDLVGSTRTATRMPTECCPPFAHAGNESRRWMATSTPPKQKGSSGLPET
;
A
#
# COMPACT_ATOMS: atom_id res chain seq x y z
N MET A 1 -0.85 9.54 2.27
CA MET A 1 -0.87 11.01 2.21
C MET A 1 -1.73 11.38 1.02
N GLU A 2 -2.69 12.31 1.14
CA GLU A 2 -3.56 12.69 0.02
C GLU A 2 -2.91 13.88 -0.71
N LEU A 3 -2.45 13.66 -1.94
CA LEU A 3 -1.85 14.70 -2.78
C LEU A 3 -2.86 15.08 -3.88
N ARG A 4 -3.11 16.38 -4.05
CA ARG A 4 -4.01 16.87 -5.11
C ARG A 4 -3.22 17.00 -6.41
N GLY A 5 -3.54 16.15 -7.39
CA GLY A 5 -2.84 15.99 -8.65
C GLY A 5 -2.83 17.25 -9.51
N GLU A 6 -4.00 17.73 -9.95
CA GLU A 6 -4.12 18.95 -10.73
C GLU A 6 -4.27 20.21 -9.86
N ARG A 7 -3.59 21.27 -10.29
CA ARG A 7 -3.64 22.60 -9.68
C ARG A 7 -3.94 23.67 -10.72
N GLU A 8 -4.76 24.65 -10.37
CA GLU A 8 -4.98 25.86 -11.16
C GLU A 8 -4.36 27.07 -10.45
N CYS A 9 -3.55 27.84 -11.17
CA CYS A 9 -3.03 29.10 -10.66
C CYS A 9 -4.16 30.12 -10.56
N GLN A 10 -4.37 30.69 -9.36
CA GLN A 10 -5.32 31.77 -9.17
C GLN A 10 -4.88 33.10 -9.80
N SER A 11 -3.61 33.21 -10.22
CA SER A 11 -3.05 34.44 -10.81
C SER A 11 -3.12 34.46 -12.34
N CYS A 12 -3.05 33.30 -13.01
CA CYS A 12 -3.02 33.22 -14.47
C CYS A 12 -3.88 32.10 -15.08
N GLY A 13 -4.57 31.30 -14.26
CA GLY A 13 -5.43 30.20 -14.71
C GLY A 13 -4.70 29.01 -15.32
N THR A 14 -3.36 29.01 -15.33
CA THR A 14 -2.58 27.85 -15.81
C THR A 14 -2.90 26.64 -14.95
N LYS A 15 -3.16 25.51 -15.59
CA LYS A 15 -3.36 24.21 -14.95
C LYS A 15 -2.09 23.38 -15.08
N TRP A 16 -1.64 22.77 -13.99
CA TRP A 16 -0.50 21.84 -14.02
C TRP A 16 -0.67 20.75 -12.97
N SER A 17 -0.07 19.60 -13.26
CA SER A 17 0.00 18.49 -12.33
C SER A 17 1.27 18.57 -11.48
N TYR A 18 1.15 18.36 -10.17
CA TYR A 18 2.35 18.19 -9.31
C TYR A 18 3.21 17.01 -9.79
N TYR A 19 2.59 15.98 -10.39
CA TYR A 19 3.29 14.79 -10.90
C TYR A 19 4.17 15.08 -12.12
N GLU A 20 3.88 16.12 -12.90
CA GLU A 20 4.69 16.49 -14.08
C GLU A 20 5.83 17.45 -13.76
N THR A 21 5.64 18.38 -12.82
CA THR A 21 6.61 19.47 -12.59
C THR A 21 7.42 19.30 -11.32
N GLY A 22 6.97 18.52 -10.33
CA GLY A 22 7.61 18.40 -9.02
C GLY A 22 7.67 19.69 -8.19
N GLU A 23 7.16 20.81 -8.72
CA GLU A 23 7.19 22.14 -8.11
C GLU A 23 5.80 22.62 -7.68
N ILE A 24 5.75 23.31 -6.54
CA ILE A 24 4.52 23.92 -6.01
C ILE A 24 4.17 25.26 -6.69
N THR A 25 5.13 25.84 -7.41
CA THR A 25 5.04 27.12 -8.12
C THR A 25 4.42 26.96 -9.50
N CYS A 26 3.60 27.93 -9.91
CA CYS A 26 3.05 27.95 -11.26
C CYS A 26 4.17 28.06 -12.30
N PRO A 27 4.32 27.10 -13.23
CA PRO A 27 5.39 27.11 -14.22
C PRO A 27 5.27 28.27 -15.22
N ALA A 28 4.07 28.83 -15.39
CA ALA A 28 3.83 29.93 -16.33
C ALA A 28 4.10 31.33 -15.77
N CYS A 29 3.98 31.54 -14.45
CA CYS A 29 4.06 32.88 -13.87
C CYS A 29 4.82 32.97 -12.52
N GLY A 30 5.33 31.85 -12.01
CA GLY A 30 6.04 31.79 -10.73
C GLY A 30 5.17 32.04 -9.49
N SER A 31 3.85 32.16 -9.64
CA SER A 31 2.93 32.37 -8.52
C SER A 31 2.80 31.12 -7.65
N ILE A 32 2.83 31.31 -6.34
CA ILE A 32 2.52 30.29 -5.32
C ILE A 32 1.00 30.09 -5.13
N ARG A 33 0.17 31.03 -5.62
CA ARG A 33 -1.28 30.97 -5.42
C ARG A 33 -1.93 29.99 -6.38
N SER A 34 -2.21 28.78 -5.91
CA SER A 34 -2.86 27.72 -6.66
C SER A 34 -3.93 27.00 -5.85
N VAL A 35 -4.99 26.54 -6.52
CA VAL A 35 -6.04 25.69 -5.95
C VAL A 35 -5.98 24.30 -6.59
N GLY A 36 -6.18 23.25 -5.80
CA GLY A 36 -6.32 21.90 -6.35
C GLY A 36 -7.66 21.77 -7.05
N LEU A 37 -7.65 21.32 -8.31
CA LEU A 37 -8.85 21.12 -9.12
C LEU A 37 -9.46 19.73 -8.93
N ASP A 38 -8.64 18.75 -8.58
CA ASP A 38 -9.09 17.37 -8.40
C ASP A 38 -9.63 17.09 -7.00
N GLU A 39 -10.50 16.08 -6.94
CA GLU A 39 -10.81 15.38 -5.71
C GLU A 39 -9.53 14.80 -5.10
N PRO A 40 -9.43 14.71 -3.75
CA PRO A 40 -8.26 14.13 -3.11
C PRO A 40 -8.12 12.66 -3.50
N THR A 41 -7.12 12.37 -4.33
CA THR A 41 -6.82 11.03 -4.80
C THR A 41 -5.77 10.37 -3.90
N ALA A 42 -6.01 9.11 -3.51
CA ALA A 42 -5.09 8.37 -2.66
C ALA A 42 -3.77 8.12 -3.40
N HIS A 43 -2.64 8.37 -2.74
CA HIS A 43 -1.31 8.07 -3.25
C HIS A 43 -0.45 7.48 -2.13
N THR A 44 0.05 6.28 -2.35
CA THR A 44 0.98 5.56 -1.47
C THR A 44 2.20 5.07 -2.20
N ALA A 45 2.17 4.99 -3.54
CA ALA A 45 3.32 4.61 -4.35
C ALA A 45 4.51 5.52 -4.05
N GLY A 46 5.54 4.96 -3.41
CA GLY A 46 6.82 5.63 -3.26
C GLY A 46 7.60 5.56 -4.57
N ALA A 47 8.37 6.60 -4.88
CA ALA A 47 9.25 6.65 -6.06
C ALA A 47 10.60 5.93 -5.83
N ALA A 48 10.76 5.21 -4.71
CA ALA A 48 12.01 4.57 -4.36
C ALA A 48 12.15 3.24 -5.11
N GLU A 49 13.25 3.10 -5.85
CA GLU A 49 13.66 1.85 -6.49
C GLU A 49 14.53 1.03 -5.52
N LEU A 50 14.49 -0.30 -5.65
CA LEU A 50 15.40 -1.17 -4.93
C LEU A 50 16.76 -1.11 -5.65
N ASP A 51 17.78 -0.55 -5.00
CA ASP A 51 19.15 -0.55 -5.51
C ASP A 51 20.01 -1.51 -4.70
N LEU A 52 20.58 -2.51 -5.37
CA LEU A 52 21.47 -3.52 -4.81
C LEU A 52 22.89 -3.41 -5.37
N THR A 53 23.19 -2.36 -6.14
CA THR A 53 24.46 -2.22 -6.88
C THR A 53 25.65 -2.26 -5.94
N ASP A 54 25.63 -1.51 -4.84
CA ASP A 54 26.73 -1.45 -3.88
C ASP A 54 26.95 -2.81 -3.21
N ILE A 55 25.89 -3.48 -2.77
CA ILE A 55 25.96 -4.80 -2.13
C ILE A 55 26.51 -5.86 -3.11
N ARG A 56 26.09 -5.83 -4.38
CA ARG A 56 26.64 -6.73 -5.40
C ARG A 56 28.12 -6.52 -5.66
N ASN A 57 28.62 -5.29 -5.50
CA ASN A 57 30.04 -4.99 -5.67
C ASN A 57 30.90 -5.53 -4.51
N GLU A 58 30.29 -5.85 -3.36
CA GLU A 58 31.00 -6.43 -2.20
C GLU A 58 31.10 -7.97 -2.28
N VAL A 59 30.46 -8.59 -3.26
CA VAL A 59 30.50 -10.05 -3.46
C VAL A 59 31.95 -10.50 -3.66
N GLY A 60 32.42 -11.38 -2.78
CA GLY A 60 33.79 -11.89 -2.76
C GLY A 60 34.77 -11.03 -1.94
N ASP A 61 34.38 -9.82 -1.55
CA ASP A 61 35.18 -8.93 -0.68
C ASP A 61 34.79 -9.07 0.80
N VAL A 62 33.51 -9.35 1.08
CA VAL A 62 32.98 -9.57 2.44
C VAL A 62 32.55 -11.02 2.65
N SER A 63 32.33 -11.41 3.91
CA SER A 63 31.77 -12.72 4.24
C SER A 63 30.29 -12.79 3.82
N ILE A 64 29.79 -14.01 3.56
CA ILE A 64 28.41 -14.18 3.10
C ILE A 64 27.39 -13.75 4.14
N GLU A 65 27.71 -13.89 5.43
CA GLU A 65 26.86 -13.45 6.53
C GLU A 65 26.74 -11.92 6.57
N THR A 66 27.85 -11.21 6.31
CA THR A 66 27.86 -9.75 6.22
C THR A 66 27.04 -9.29 5.01
N LEU A 67 27.30 -9.89 3.85
CA LEU A 67 26.55 -9.63 2.62
C LEU A 67 25.04 -9.86 2.79
N ALA A 68 24.67 -10.94 3.49
CA ALA A 68 23.29 -11.31 3.78
C ALA A 68 22.59 -10.27 4.69
N ASP A 69 23.26 -9.81 5.74
CA ASP A 69 22.73 -8.79 6.65
C ASP A 69 22.56 -7.44 5.92
N ASP A 70 23.53 -7.03 5.11
CA ASP A 70 23.47 -5.78 4.35
C ASP A 70 22.36 -5.81 3.29
N ALA A 71 22.23 -6.93 2.58
CA ALA A 71 21.12 -7.18 1.66
C ALA A 71 19.76 -7.11 2.36
N ALA A 72 19.66 -7.67 3.57
CA ALA A 72 18.43 -7.65 4.34
C ALA A 72 18.04 -6.24 4.79
N GLU A 73 19.00 -5.40 5.18
CA GLU A 73 18.75 -4.01 5.55
C GLU A 73 18.41 -3.12 4.35
N ALA A 74 19.04 -3.32 3.19
CA ALA A 74 18.65 -2.62 1.96
C ALA A 74 17.21 -2.98 1.54
N ALA A 75 16.88 -4.27 1.51
CA ALA A 75 15.53 -4.73 1.22
C ALA A 75 14.50 -4.20 2.23
N ARG A 76 14.84 -4.19 3.53
CA ARG A 76 13.99 -3.60 4.58
C ARG A 76 13.76 -2.10 4.38
N THR A 77 14.78 -1.37 3.96
CA THR A 77 14.69 0.07 3.70
C THR A 77 13.75 0.33 2.53
N TYR A 78 13.94 -0.37 1.41
CA TYR A 78 13.06 -0.32 0.26
C TYR A 78 11.59 -0.65 0.62
N LEU A 79 11.34 -1.77 1.32
CA LEU A 79 9.98 -2.21 1.68
C LEU A 79 9.23 -1.23 2.57
N ARG A 80 9.92 -0.36 3.32
CA ARG A 80 9.29 0.70 4.13
C ARG A 80 8.76 1.85 3.29
N SER A 81 9.33 2.07 2.11
CA SER A 81 8.89 3.10 1.17
C SER A 81 7.90 2.61 0.13
N VAL A 82 7.69 1.29 0.03
CA VAL A 82 6.74 0.70 -0.93
C VAL A 82 5.31 1.08 -0.59
N GLY A 83 4.58 1.46 -1.63
CA GLY A 83 3.12 1.47 -1.66
C GLY A 83 2.65 1.17 -3.08
N PHE A 84 1.35 0.89 -3.22
CA PHE A 84 0.77 0.34 -4.44
C PHE A 84 -0.32 1.24 -5.04
N VAL A 85 -0.72 2.32 -4.39
CA VAL A 85 -1.72 3.23 -4.94
C VAL A 85 -1.01 4.37 -5.65
N ASP A 86 -1.09 4.38 -6.98
CA ASP A 86 -0.61 5.48 -7.81
C ASP A 86 -1.79 6.21 -8.45
N ALA A 87 -1.86 7.53 -8.26
CA ALA A 87 -2.99 8.36 -8.67
C ALA A 87 -4.38 7.72 -8.45
N GLY A 88 -4.60 7.05 -7.31
CA GLY A 88 -5.88 6.42 -6.95
C GLY A 88 -6.10 5.02 -7.52
N GLU A 89 -5.24 4.60 -8.45
CA GLU A 89 -5.24 3.28 -9.05
C GLU A 89 -4.33 2.34 -8.29
N LEU A 90 -4.87 1.16 -7.95
CA LEU A 90 -4.09 0.11 -7.31
C LEU A 90 -3.23 -0.60 -8.36
N GLN A 91 -1.91 -0.44 -8.22
CA GLN A 91 -0.91 -1.10 -9.05
C GLN A 91 -0.83 -2.60 -8.73
N PRO A 92 -0.32 -3.44 -9.65
CA PRO A 92 -0.10 -4.85 -9.38
C PRO A 92 1.00 -5.07 -8.33
N LEU A 93 0.89 -6.18 -7.59
CA LEU A 93 1.98 -6.65 -6.73
C LEU A 93 3.14 -7.13 -7.62
N SER A 94 4.26 -6.40 -7.62
CA SER A 94 5.42 -6.68 -8.46
C SER A 94 6.30 -7.79 -7.89
N ASP A 95 7.06 -8.45 -8.77
CA ASP A 95 8.03 -9.46 -8.36
C ASP A 95 9.20 -8.82 -7.61
N THR A 96 9.54 -7.56 -7.88
CA THR A 96 10.52 -6.80 -7.06
C THR A 96 10.13 -6.77 -5.58
N VAL A 97 8.86 -6.52 -5.25
CA VAL A 97 8.42 -6.48 -3.84
C VAL A 97 8.43 -7.87 -3.22
N LEU A 98 8.06 -8.90 -3.99
CA LEU A 98 8.12 -10.30 -3.55
C LEU A 98 9.57 -10.72 -3.28
N ALA A 99 10.48 -10.45 -4.23
CA ALA A 99 11.90 -10.75 -4.13
C ALA A 99 12.57 -9.98 -3.00
N ALA A 100 12.26 -8.69 -2.82
CA ALA A 100 12.77 -7.90 -1.69
C ALA A 100 12.27 -8.44 -0.34
N SER A 101 10.99 -8.81 -0.24
CA SER A 101 10.41 -9.36 0.99
C SER A 101 11.05 -10.67 1.40
N GLU A 102 11.42 -11.48 0.41
CA GLU A 102 12.16 -12.71 0.62
C GLU A 102 13.63 -12.47 0.91
N LEU A 103 14.34 -11.67 0.12
CA LEU A 103 15.74 -11.29 0.32
C LEU A 103 15.95 -10.76 1.75
N ARG A 104 15.01 -9.95 2.25
CA ARG A 104 15.01 -9.48 3.63
C ARG A 104 14.98 -10.62 4.64
N ARG A 105 14.20 -11.68 4.40
CA ARG A 105 14.07 -12.80 5.35
C ARG A 105 15.22 -13.78 5.23
N VAL A 106 15.57 -14.17 4.00
CA VAL A 106 16.72 -15.02 3.72
C VAL A 106 17.99 -14.37 4.26
N GLY A 107 18.23 -13.11 3.92
CA GLY A 107 19.39 -12.36 4.42
C GLY A 107 19.43 -12.28 5.96
N ALA A 108 18.30 -11.98 6.60
CA ALA A 108 18.23 -11.94 8.07
C ALA A 108 18.41 -13.31 8.74
N THR A 109 18.05 -14.41 8.07
CA THR A 109 18.33 -15.77 8.54
C THR A 109 19.82 -16.08 8.37
N LEU A 110 20.35 -15.93 7.14
CA LEU A 110 21.73 -16.29 6.80
C LEU A 110 22.79 -15.42 7.48
N GLY A 111 22.51 -14.14 7.73
CA GLY A 111 23.42 -13.27 8.50
C GLY A 111 23.58 -13.66 9.97
N ARG A 112 22.73 -14.57 10.48
CA ARG A 112 22.72 -14.99 11.90
C ARG A 112 23.14 -16.42 12.14
N VAL A 113 23.19 -17.26 11.11
CA VAL A 113 23.63 -18.65 11.27
C VAL A 113 25.15 -18.69 11.44
N MET A 114 25.64 -19.74 12.13
CA MET A 114 27.08 -19.90 12.32
C MET A 114 27.82 -20.34 11.04
N ARG A 115 27.09 -20.94 10.11
CA ARG A 115 27.62 -21.43 8.84
C ARG A 115 26.49 -21.47 7.83
N VAL A 116 26.76 -20.91 6.66
CA VAL A 116 25.90 -20.96 5.47
C VAL A 116 26.40 -22.11 4.59
N ASP A 117 25.48 -22.88 4.02
CA ASP A 117 25.80 -23.92 3.04
C ASP A 117 26.04 -23.33 1.63
N GLU A 118 26.76 -24.04 0.77
CA GLU A 118 27.05 -23.58 -0.59
C GLU A 118 25.77 -23.35 -1.41
N ASP A 119 24.76 -24.22 -1.25
CA ASP A 119 23.48 -24.05 -1.95
C ASP A 119 22.75 -22.80 -1.46
N GLU A 120 22.80 -22.51 -0.15
CA GLU A 120 22.18 -21.33 0.45
C GLU A 120 22.86 -20.03 0.03
N GLU A 121 24.20 -20.06 -0.08
CA GLU A 121 24.99 -18.96 -0.65
C GLU A 121 24.59 -18.70 -2.10
N LEU A 122 24.52 -19.74 -2.94
CA LEU A 122 24.10 -19.60 -4.33
C LEU A 122 22.69 -19.03 -4.45
N TYR A 123 21.77 -19.48 -3.58
CA TYR A 123 20.42 -18.96 -3.56
C TYR A 123 20.34 -17.48 -3.16
N LEU A 124 21.12 -17.05 -2.17
CA LEU A 124 21.25 -15.64 -1.78
C LEU A 124 21.79 -14.78 -2.93
N LEU A 125 22.84 -15.26 -3.61
CA LEU A 125 23.45 -14.56 -4.74
C LEU A 125 22.48 -14.43 -5.91
N GLU A 126 21.67 -15.46 -6.17
CA GLU A 126 20.65 -15.42 -7.21
C GLU A 126 19.51 -14.44 -6.87
N LEU A 127 19.06 -14.40 -5.61
CA LEU A 127 18.13 -13.37 -5.14
C LEU A 127 18.72 -11.98 -5.29
N LEU A 128 19.97 -11.77 -4.89
CA LEU A 128 20.68 -10.51 -5.07
C LEU A 128 20.76 -10.12 -6.54
N ARG A 129 20.91 -11.07 -7.46
CA ARG A 129 20.92 -10.80 -8.90
C ARG A 129 19.56 -10.37 -9.41
N LEU A 130 18.48 -11.02 -8.98
CA LEU A 130 17.15 -10.86 -9.57
C LEU A 130 16.27 -9.78 -8.93
N ALA A 131 16.45 -9.48 -7.65
CA ALA A 131 15.42 -8.79 -6.86
C ALA A 131 15.05 -7.38 -7.35
N ASP A 132 15.98 -6.62 -7.94
CA ASP A 132 15.71 -5.30 -8.53
C ASP A 132 15.33 -5.36 -10.03
N GLN A 133 15.35 -6.55 -10.66
CA GLN A 133 15.05 -6.75 -12.07
C GLN A 133 13.57 -7.15 -12.32
N ASN A 134 12.72 -6.99 -11.30
CA ASN A 134 11.34 -7.46 -11.29
C ASN A 134 11.23 -8.96 -11.64
N ASP A 135 12.06 -9.75 -10.98
CA ASP A 135 12.13 -11.19 -11.16
C ASP A 135 12.54 -11.86 -9.84
N ARG A 136 12.40 -13.18 -9.77
CA ARG A 136 12.67 -13.99 -8.57
C ARG A 136 12.96 -15.44 -8.97
N PRO A 137 13.74 -16.18 -8.17
CA PRO A 137 13.92 -17.61 -8.38
C PRO A 137 12.56 -18.32 -8.44
N ALA A 138 12.46 -19.32 -9.31
CA ALA A 138 11.25 -20.11 -9.51
C ALA A 138 10.90 -20.92 -8.25
N PRO A 139 9.63 -21.31 -8.05
CA PRO A 139 9.22 -22.03 -6.85
C PRO A 139 9.93 -23.36 -6.60
N ASP A 140 10.38 -24.05 -7.65
CA ASP A 140 11.12 -25.30 -7.61
C ASP A 140 12.63 -25.13 -7.39
N GLU A 141 13.14 -23.90 -7.52
CA GLU A 141 14.53 -23.53 -7.19
C GLU A 141 14.68 -23.16 -5.71
N VAL A 142 13.58 -23.07 -4.96
CA VAL A 142 13.60 -22.74 -3.52
C VAL A 142 14.11 -23.93 -2.73
N LEU A 143 15.20 -23.73 -1.99
CA LEU A 143 15.75 -24.75 -1.10
C LEU A 143 14.78 -25.09 0.03
N GLU A 144 14.74 -26.36 0.43
CA GLU A 144 13.89 -26.81 1.54
C GLU A 144 14.19 -26.06 2.85
N THR A 145 15.46 -25.71 3.08
CA THR A 145 15.90 -24.95 4.27
C THR A 145 15.40 -23.50 4.26
N LEU A 146 15.13 -22.92 3.08
CA LEU A 146 14.71 -21.53 2.89
C LEU A 146 13.23 -21.38 2.45
N ALA A 147 12.51 -22.49 2.29
CA ALA A 147 11.08 -22.49 2.01
C ALA A 147 10.24 -21.73 3.06
N PRO A 148 10.54 -21.78 4.38
CA PRO A 148 9.85 -20.97 5.37
C PRO A 148 10.03 -19.46 5.12
N GLU A 149 11.25 -19.01 4.80
CA GLU A 149 11.62 -17.63 4.52
C GLU A 149 10.88 -17.12 3.28
N ARG A 150 10.82 -17.94 2.21
CA ARG A 150 10.03 -17.66 1.01
C ARG A 150 8.55 -17.45 1.37
N GLY A 151 7.94 -18.40 2.08
CA GLY A 151 6.51 -18.34 2.42
C GLY A 151 6.19 -17.12 3.28
N LEU A 152 7.03 -16.85 4.28
CA LEU A 152 6.90 -15.68 5.15
C LEU A 152 7.16 -14.36 4.40
N GLY A 153 8.03 -14.37 3.39
CA GLY A 153 8.32 -13.24 2.50
C GLY A 153 7.09 -12.89 1.67
N VAL A 154 6.49 -13.88 1.01
CA VAL A 154 5.24 -13.73 0.26
C VAL A 154 4.11 -13.22 1.18
N ALA A 155 3.95 -13.80 2.37
CA ALA A 155 2.94 -13.35 3.31
C ALA A 155 3.13 -11.88 3.73
N ALA A 156 4.37 -11.43 3.92
CA ALA A 156 4.67 -10.04 4.24
C ALA A 156 4.37 -9.09 3.06
N ALA A 157 4.75 -9.46 1.85
CA ALA A 157 4.45 -8.68 0.64
C ALA A 157 2.94 -8.50 0.44
N VAL A 158 2.18 -9.59 0.59
CA VAL A 158 0.71 -9.57 0.50
C VAL A 158 0.09 -8.73 1.61
N ASP A 159 0.62 -8.76 2.83
CA ASP A 159 0.11 -7.91 3.92
C ASP A 159 0.32 -6.41 3.63
N ILE A 160 1.48 -6.02 3.07
CA ILE A 160 1.71 -4.64 2.62
C ILE A 160 0.69 -4.25 1.54
N TYR A 161 0.51 -5.12 0.54
CA TYR A 161 -0.44 -4.91 -0.56
C TYR A 161 -1.89 -4.73 -0.06
N LEU A 162 -2.33 -5.62 0.83
CA LEU A 162 -3.69 -5.60 1.37
C LEU A 162 -3.96 -4.37 2.23
N ARG A 163 -2.96 -3.83 2.94
CA ARG A 163 -3.11 -2.57 3.68
C ARG A 163 -3.42 -1.41 2.75
N ASP A 164 -2.78 -1.35 1.59
CA ASP A 164 -3.02 -0.32 0.59
C ASP A 164 -4.36 -0.51 -0.12
N LEU A 165 -4.73 -1.74 -0.48
CA LEU A 165 -6.06 -2.06 -1.03
C LEU A 165 -7.19 -1.69 -0.06
N VAL A 166 -7.06 -2.04 1.23
CA VAL A 166 -8.06 -1.70 2.25
C VAL A 166 -8.04 -0.20 2.55
N GLY A 167 -6.87 0.44 2.51
CA GLY A 167 -6.72 1.87 2.66
C GLY A 167 -7.42 2.65 1.54
N SER A 168 -7.20 2.27 0.28
CA SER A 168 -7.77 2.94 -0.89
C SER A 168 -9.29 2.84 -0.96
N THR A 169 -9.84 1.66 -0.67
CA THR A 169 -11.30 1.44 -0.66
C THR A 169 -12.04 2.23 0.42
N ARG A 170 -11.39 2.48 1.57
CA ARG A 170 -11.96 3.33 2.64
C ARG A 170 -12.01 4.80 2.25
N THR A 171 -11.01 5.29 1.51
CA THR A 171 -10.99 6.67 1.00
C THR A 171 -12.07 6.87 -0.07
N ALA A 172 -12.22 5.90 -0.99
CA ALA A 172 -13.26 5.93 -2.02
C ALA A 172 -14.71 5.88 -1.47
N THR A 173 -14.91 5.35 -0.26
CA THR A 173 -16.24 5.27 0.38
C THR A 173 -16.64 6.57 1.09
N ARG A 174 -15.79 7.60 1.10
CA ARG A 174 -16.19 8.94 1.55
C ARG A 174 -17.05 9.58 0.45
N MET A 175 -18.32 9.18 0.39
CA MET A 175 -19.31 9.78 -0.50
C MET A 175 -19.21 11.31 -0.44
N PRO A 176 -19.34 12.02 -1.57
CA PRO A 176 -19.43 13.47 -1.53
C PRO A 176 -20.60 13.84 -0.63
N THR A 177 -20.32 14.55 0.45
CA THR A 177 -21.34 15.34 1.16
C THR A 177 -21.74 16.49 0.25
N GLU A 178 -22.47 16.19 -0.81
CA GLU A 178 -23.21 17.19 -1.56
C GLU A 178 -24.71 16.99 -1.29
N CYS A 179 -25.37 18.12 -1.03
CA CYS A 179 -26.81 18.29 -0.88
C CYS A 179 -27.45 17.90 0.46
N CYS A 180 -26.90 18.36 1.58
CA CYS A 180 -27.81 18.93 2.59
C CYS A 180 -28.04 20.39 2.18
N PRO A 181 -29.20 20.77 1.64
CA PRO A 181 -29.47 22.18 1.40
C PRO A 181 -29.40 22.91 2.75
N PRO A 182 -28.99 24.19 2.79
CA PRO A 182 -29.16 24.97 4.01
C PRO A 182 -30.63 24.86 4.40
N PHE A 183 -30.90 24.48 5.64
CA PHE A 183 -32.24 24.54 6.23
C PHE A 183 -32.75 25.97 6.03
N ALA A 184 -33.52 26.18 4.97
CA ALA A 184 -34.34 27.36 4.83
C ALA A 184 -35.28 27.35 6.03
N HIS A 185 -35.27 28.43 6.79
CA HIS A 185 -36.22 28.69 7.87
C HIS A 185 -37.66 28.58 7.32
N ALA A 186 -38.24 27.38 7.38
CA ALA A 186 -39.67 27.18 7.27
C ALA A 186 -40.26 27.43 8.64
N GLY A 187 -41.13 28.44 8.71
CA GLY A 187 -41.80 28.87 9.92
C GLY A 187 -42.59 27.75 10.60
N ASN A 188 -42.70 27.93 11.91
CA ASN A 188 -43.66 27.36 12.84
C ASN A 188 -44.96 26.81 12.20
N GLU A 189 -45.00 25.50 11.93
CA GLU A 189 -46.25 24.72 11.86
C GLU A 189 -46.09 23.39 12.62
N SER A 190 -45.62 23.47 13.86
CA SER A 190 -45.67 22.36 14.81
C SER A 190 -47.08 22.22 15.38
N ARG A 191 -48.03 21.62 14.65
CA ARG A 191 -49.35 21.20 15.21
C ARG A 191 -50.21 20.37 14.24
N ARG A 192 -49.81 19.14 13.92
CA ARG A 192 -50.73 18.02 13.65
C ARG A 192 -49.90 16.75 13.50
N TRP A 193 -50.50 15.60 13.76
CA TRP A 193 -49.88 14.27 13.70
C TRP A 193 -49.17 13.79 14.99
N MET A 194 -49.85 13.95 16.12
CA MET A 194 -49.88 12.89 17.14
C MET A 194 -51.33 12.44 17.29
N ALA A 195 -51.69 11.31 16.70
CA ALA A 195 -52.71 10.38 17.22
C ALA A 195 -52.76 9.13 16.34
N THR A 196 -52.92 7.99 17.00
CA THR A 196 -53.30 6.66 16.50
C THR A 196 -52.20 5.79 15.88
N SER A 197 -51.39 5.17 16.74
CA SER A 197 -50.88 3.82 16.51
C SER A 197 -51.05 3.00 17.80
N THR A 198 -52.14 2.24 17.87
CA THR A 198 -52.41 1.24 18.91
C THR A 198 -51.46 0.04 18.73
N PRO A 199 -50.83 -0.50 19.78
CA PRO A 199 -49.97 -1.68 19.66
C PRO A 199 -50.82 -2.97 19.57
N PRO A 200 -50.41 -3.98 18.78
CA PRO A 200 -51.12 -5.25 18.70
C PRO A 200 -50.84 -6.14 19.93
N LYS A 201 -51.90 -6.82 20.40
CA LYS A 201 -51.85 -7.79 21.51
C LYS A 201 -51.07 -9.05 21.12
N GLN A 202 -50.13 -9.45 21.97
CA GLN A 202 -49.59 -10.81 21.99
C GLN A 202 -50.68 -11.81 22.42
N LYS A 203 -50.84 -12.91 21.67
CA LYS A 203 -51.55 -14.11 22.13
C LYS A 203 -50.54 -15.24 22.32
N GLY A 204 -50.48 -15.71 23.55
CA GLY A 204 -49.70 -16.86 23.97
C GLY A 204 -50.31 -18.20 23.57
N SER A 205 -49.46 -19.20 23.79
CA SER A 205 -49.55 -20.65 23.65
C SER A 205 -50.90 -21.33 23.91
N SER A 206 -51.12 -22.46 23.21
CA SER A 206 -51.47 -23.77 23.81
C SER A 206 -51.70 -24.82 22.71
N GLY A 207 -51.24 -26.06 22.94
CA GLY A 207 -51.77 -27.24 22.25
C GLY A 207 -50.73 -28.27 21.76
N LEU A 208 -50.25 -29.12 22.68
CA LEU A 208 -49.90 -30.52 22.36
C LEU A 208 -51.17 -31.28 21.93
N PRO A 209 -51.06 -32.40 21.21
CA PRO A 209 -51.30 -33.66 21.93
C PRO A 209 -50.34 -34.81 21.58
N GLU A 210 -50.15 -35.68 22.56
CA GLU A 210 -49.64 -37.05 22.45
C GLU A 210 -50.66 -37.95 21.73
N THR A 211 -50.18 -38.85 20.86
CA THR A 211 -50.15 -40.33 21.01
C THR A 211 -49.34 -40.92 19.87
#